data_AF-A0A227GVZ4-F1
#
_entry.id   AF-A0A227GVZ4-F1
#
_cell.length_a   1.000
_cell.length_b   1.000
_cell.length_c   1.000
_cell.angle_alpha   90.00
_cell.angle_beta   90.00
_cell.angle_gamma   90.00
#
_symmetry.space_group_name_H-M   'P 1'
#
loop_
_entity.id
_entity.type
_entity.pdbx_description
1 polymer ?
#
loop_
_entity_poly.entity_id
_entity_poly.type
_entity_poly.pdbx_seq_one_letter_code
_entity_poly.pdbx_strand_id
1 'polypeptide(L)' 'DRLLLNEERLTGIANDVRNVISLNDPVGSEIDSKVLENGMSLSRRRVPLGVVGVIYEARPNVTIDIAALCLKTG' A
#
# COMPACT_ATOMS: atom_id res chain seq x y z
N ASP A 1 -23.75 -14.86 -5.77
CA ASP A 1 -23.06 -14.31 -6.95
C ASP A 1 -21.85 -13.42 -6.70
N ARG A 2 -21.81 -12.56 -5.67
CA ARG A 2 -20.63 -11.69 -5.43
C ARG A 2 -19.35 -12.44 -5.02
N LEU A 3 -19.47 -13.70 -4.64
CA LEU A 3 -18.39 -14.58 -4.15
C LEU A 3 -17.77 -15.46 -5.25
N LEU A 4 -18.42 -15.60 -6.41
CA LEU A 4 -17.93 -16.46 -7.47
C LEU A 4 -16.81 -15.75 -8.23
N LEU A 5 -15.67 -16.42 -8.34
CA LEU A 5 -14.57 -16.01 -9.19
C LEU A 5 -14.81 -16.56 -10.60
N ASN A 6 -14.83 -15.66 -11.57
CA ASN A 6 -14.86 -15.98 -12.99
C ASN A 6 -13.67 -15.30 -13.67
N GLU A 7 -13.40 -15.66 -14.92
CA GLU A 7 -12.26 -15.12 -15.69
C GLU A 7 -12.25 -13.60 -15.77
N GLU A 8 -13.41 -12.97 -15.98
CA GLU A 8 -13.55 -11.52 -16.06
C GLU A 8 -13.14 -10.85 -14.73
N ARG A 9 -13.60 -11.39 -13.59
CA ARG A 9 -13.26 -10.88 -12.27
C ARG A 9 -11.80 -11.07 -11.94
N LEU A 10 -11.23 -12.23 -12.26
CA LEU A 10 -9.80 -12.50 -12.06
C LEU A 10 -8.95 -11.52 -12.88
N THR A 11 -9.37 -11.25 -14.11
CA THR A 11 -8.72 -10.25 -14.98
C THR A 11 -8.81 -8.85 -14.37
N GLY A 12 -9.98 -8.47 -13.82
CA GLY A 12 -10.18 -7.22 -13.10
C GLY A 12 -9.24 -7.08 -11.90
N ILE A 13 -9.23 -8.07 -11.00
CA ILE A 13 -8.34 -8.09 -9.82
C ILE A 13 -6.86 -7.97 -10.25
N ALA A 14 -6.45 -8.71 -11.27
CA ALA A 14 -5.07 -8.64 -11.77
C ALA A 14 -4.72 -7.25 -12.32
N ASN A 15 -5.66 -6.59 -13.00
CA ASN A 15 -5.47 -5.22 -13.47
C ASN A 15 -5.40 -4.22 -12.32
N ASP A 16 -6.22 -4.38 -11.28
CA ASP A 16 -6.18 -3.53 -10.08
C ASP A 16 -4.82 -3.64 -9.37
N VAL A 17 -4.27 -4.86 -9.25
CA VAL A 17 -2.90 -5.05 -8.74
C VAL A 17 -1.86 -4.35 -9.62
N ARG A 18 -1.96 -4.44 -10.95
CA ARG A 18 -1.06 -3.71 -11.87
C ARG A 18 -1.18 -2.19 -11.71
N ASN A 19 -2.37 -1.68 -11.43
CA ASN A 19 -2.58 -0.28 -11.12
C ASN A 19 -1.89 0.12 -9.81
N VAL A 20 -1.94 -0.71 -8.76
CA VAL A 20 -1.20 -0.47 -7.51
C VAL A 20 0.31 -0.44 -7.77
N ILE A 21 0.82 -1.31 -8.65
CA ILE A 21 2.25 -1.33 -9.01
C ILE A 21 2.69 0.00 -9.63
N SER A 22 1.86 0.62 -10.46
CA SER A 22 2.19 1.88 -11.16
C SER A 22 2.20 3.12 -10.27
N LEU A 23 1.66 3.03 -9.05
CA LEU A 23 1.73 4.10 -8.07
C LEU A 23 3.18 4.31 -7.58
N ASN A 24 3.53 5.55 -7.27
CA ASN A 24 4.82 5.87 -6.67
C ASN A 24 4.97 5.17 -5.32
N ASP A 25 6.19 4.71 -5.01
CA ASP A 25 6.51 4.15 -3.71
C ASP A 25 6.43 5.25 -2.64
N PRO A 26 5.54 5.13 -1.63
CA PRO A 26 5.44 6.11 -0.57
C PRO A 26 6.50 5.93 0.52
N VAL A 27 7.23 4.82 0.56
CA VAL A 27 8.17 4.47 1.64
C VAL A 27 9.49 5.19 1.44
N GLY A 28 10.05 5.72 2.54
CA GLY A 28 11.37 6.34 2.55
C GLY A 28 11.41 7.77 2.00
N SER A 29 10.32 8.29 1.42
CA SER A 29 10.26 9.67 0.95
C SER A 29 10.46 10.65 2.11
N GLU A 30 11.34 11.64 1.91
CA GLU A 30 11.56 12.72 2.87
C GLU A 30 10.47 13.79 2.74
N ILE A 31 9.86 14.14 3.86
CA ILE A 31 8.79 15.14 3.94
C ILE A 31 9.39 16.52 4.20
N ASP A 32 10.38 16.58 5.08
CA ASP A 32 11.04 17.81 5.50
C ASP A 32 12.43 17.49 6.08
N SER A 33 13.38 18.41 5.92
CA SER A 33 14.69 18.34 6.54
C SER A 33 15.25 19.72 6.87
N LYS A 34 15.95 19.82 8.00
CA LYS A 34 16.63 21.03 8.44
C LYS A 34 17.88 20.73 9.26
N VAL A 35 18.81 21.67 9.25
CA VAL A 35 19.96 21.66 10.16
C VAL A 35 19.63 22.57 11.35
N LEU A 36 19.80 22.05 12.55
CA LEU A 36 19.59 22.79 13.80
C LEU A 36 20.81 23.67 14.12
N GLU A 37 20.63 24.68 14.97
CA GLU A 37 21.70 25.63 15.35
C GLU A 37 22.92 24.95 15.99
N ASN A 38 22.72 23.78 16.60
CA ASN A 38 23.79 22.97 17.17
C ASN A 38 24.47 22.03 16.16
N GLY A 39 24.15 22.14 14.87
CA GLY A 39 24.73 21.35 13.78
C GLY A 39 24.08 19.99 13.52
N MET A 40 23.03 19.59 14.26
CA MET A 40 22.34 18.32 14.01
C MET A 40 21.45 18.39 12.75
N SER A 41 21.49 17.34 11.94
CA SER A 41 20.56 17.15 10.83
C SER A 41 19.29 16.47 11.31
N LEU A 42 18.14 17.12 11.10
CA LEU A 42 16.82 16.57 11.36
C LEU A 42 16.12 16.33 10.04
N SER A 43 15.60 15.12 9.84
CA SER A 43 14.77 14.77 8.68
C SER A 43 13.53 14.01 9.12
N ARG A 44 12.39 14.29 8.49
CA ARG A 44 11.16 13.54 8.67
C ARG A 44 10.90 12.70 7.42
N ARG A 45 10.80 11.38 7.57
CA ARG A 45 10.59 10.43 6.47
C ARG A 45 9.32 9.61 6.66
N ARG A 46 8.73 9.18 5.54
CA ARG A 46 7.63 8.20 5.55
C ARG A 46 8.17 6.81 5.84
N VAL A 47 7.51 6.11 6.75
CA VAL A 47 7.83 4.73 7.13
C VAL A 47 6.55 3.88 7.14
N PRO A 48 6.66 2.56 6.92
CA PRO A 48 5.61 1.60 7.18
C PRO A 48 4.94 1.78 8.54
N LEU A 49 3.64 1.47 8.62
CA LEU A 49 2.96 1.31 9.91
C LEU A 49 3.45 0.08 10.68
N GLY A 50 3.97 -0.94 9.96
CA GLY A 50 4.41 -2.20 10.52
C GLY A 50 3.40 -3.32 10.25
N VAL A 51 2.40 -3.50 11.12
CA VAL A 51 1.42 -4.59 10.99
C VAL A 51 0.02 -4.04 10.80
N VAL A 52 -0.68 -4.51 9.77
CA VAL A 52 -2.08 -4.15 9.48
C VAL A 52 -2.95 -5.40 9.61
N GLY A 53 -3.81 -5.42 10.64
CA GLY A 53 -4.85 -6.44 10.80
C GLY A 53 -6.14 -6.00 10.11
N VAL A 54 -6.71 -6.83 9.24
CA VAL A 54 -7.93 -6.49 8.51
C VAL A 54 -9.01 -7.54 8.67
N ILE A 55 -10.23 -7.06 8.94
CA ILE A 55 -11.45 -7.86 9.06
C ILE A 55 -12.48 -7.25 8.11
N TYR A 56 -13.03 -8.07 7.22
CA TYR A 56 -14.01 -7.64 6.22
C TYR A 56 -14.99 -8.77 5.92
N GLU A 57 -16.17 -8.43 5.40
CA GLU A 57 -17.17 -9.39 4.94
C GLU A 57 -16.74 -10.06 3.63
N ALA A 58 -17.12 -11.31 3.41
CA ALA A 58 -16.64 -12.16 2.31
C ALA A 58 -16.76 -11.47 0.94
N ARG A 59 -15.62 -10.94 0.46
CA ARG A 59 -15.44 -10.33 -0.86
C ARG A 59 -14.05 -10.73 -1.37
N PRO A 60 -13.93 -11.63 -2.35
CA PRO A 60 -12.62 -12.17 -2.75
C PRO A 60 -11.67 -11.11 -3.31
N ASN A 61 -12.19 -10.06 -3.95
CA ASN A 61 -11.37 -8.97 -4.48
C ASN A 61 -10.67 -8.19 -3.35
N VAL A 62 -11.40 -7.94 -2.25
CA VAL A 62 -10.93 -7.12 -1.12
C VAL A 62 -9.70 -7.75 -0.46
N THR A 63 -9.65 -9.08 -0.38
CA THR A 63 -8.49 -9.82 0.09
C THR A 63 -7.22 -9.42 -0.65
N ILE A 64 -7.29 -9.37 -1.98
CA ILE A 64 -6.15 -9.13 -2.86
C ILE A 64 -5.78 -7.65 -2.84
N ASP A 65 -6.76 -6.75 -2.87
CA ASP A 65 -6.52 -5.30 -2.83
C ASP A 65 -5.78 -4.89 -1.55
N ILE A 66 -6.23 -5.40 -0.40
CA ILE A 66 -5.57 -5.14 0.89
C ILE A 66 -4.14 -5.69 0.87
N ALA A 67 -3.95 -6.93 0.44
CA ALA A 67 -2.62 -7.54 0.43
C ALA A 67 -1.65 -6.79 -0.50
N ALA A 68 -2.11 -6.39 -1.69
CA ALA A 68 -1.31 -5.63 -2.65
C ALA A 68 -0.92 -4.25 -2.12
N LEU A 69 -1.87 -3.54 -1.50
CA LEU A 69 -1.61 -2.23 -0.88
C LEU A 69 -0.64 -2.34 0.28
N CYS A 70 -0.88 -3.25 1.23
CA CYS A 70 0.00 -3.47 2.38
C CYS A 70 1.43 -3.82 1.93
N LEU A 71 1.57 -4.68 0.91
CA LEU A 71 2.88 -5.04 0.37
C LEU A 71 3.57 -3.85 -0.31
N LYS A 72 2.83 -3.02 -1.05
CA LYS A 72 3.36 -1.83 -1.74
C LYS A 72 3.78 -0.73 -0.76
N THR A 73 3.07 -0.57 0.35
CA THR A 73 3.34 0.49 1.33
C THR A 73 4.37 0.12 2.38
N GLY A 74 4.89 -1.11 2.32
CA GLY A 74 5.86 -1.65 3.29
C GLY A 74 5.26 -1.90 4.66
#